data_AF-A0A437MY55-F1
#
_entry.id   AF-A0A437MY55-F1
#
_cell.length_a   1.000
_cell.length_b   1.000
_cell.length_c   1.000
_cell.angle_alpha   90.00
_cell.angle_beta   90.00
_cell.angle_gamma   90.00
#
_symmetry.space_group_name_H-M   'P 1'
#
loop_
_entity.id
_entity.type
_entity.pdbx_description
1 polymer ?
#
loop_
_entity_poly.entity_id
_entity_poly.type
_entity_poly.pdbx_seq_one_letter_code
_entity_poly.pdbx_strand_id
1 'polypeptide(L)'
;MNSGRKLLAGILVCLCSAKTISAQTVAPFKEGDRVVFLGNSITDGGHYHSYIWLYYMTHFPNTRITCVNAGIGGDNVIQMGDRLEDDVLSKNPTVLTFTWGMNDTGYFEWFAKDAQETMKKRLAKSFASYNVTADKLAKLSNIRKILILGSPYDSTTKSNPKNFYPGKATAFANVIKFQEQSANDRKWETVDFYHPMLAINKKGQETDSLFSLTPGDRIHPDNDGHMVMAYQFLKSQGFANKPVADVAINGNKIEKSENATVSNVVNSKTGVSFDYLANSLPYPVDTISRFWGNKKSQADGLKLVPFTQEFNREMLTVKGLKKGNYKLLIDGQEIGKWDSKQLASGINLAEQIWTPQYQQALQISILNEERLDIELRFRKYAYVEFDLLKEKGKLFAEDKAALDTVTKYSKNNPFINGNRENYTRAQYKAVRNAWQKQMDAIVNEIYTINKPLKRKIELVLAN
;
A
#
# COMPACT_ATOMS: atom_id res chain seq x y z
N MET A 1 -16.16 60.82 -51.21
CA MET A 1 -15.98 61.12 -49.77
C MET A 1 -16.24 59.82 -49.02
N ASN A 2 -15.23 58.97 -48.82
CA ASN A 2 -14.39 58.84 -47.61
C ASN A 2 -15.21 58.95 -46.31
N SER A 3 -15.14 58.08 -45.30
CA SER A 3 -14.49 56.76 -45.12
C SER A 3 -14.84 56.38 -43.67
N GLY A 4 -15.68 55.37 -43.47
CA GLY A 4 -16.03 54.86 -42.14
C GLY A 4 -14.91 53.95 -41.60
N ARG A 5 -14.28 54.37 -40.49
CA ARG A 5 -13.28 53.59 -39.75
C ARG A 5 -13.87 52.24 -39.29
N LYS A 6 -13.26 51.13 -39.67
CA LYS A 6 -13.45 49.83 -39.01
C LYS A 6 -12.27 49.57 -38.08
N LEU A 7 -12.57 49.50 -36.79
CA LEU A 7 -11.65 49.12 -35.72
C LEU A 7 -11.49 47.58 -35.75
N LEU A 8 -10.27 47.10 -36.01
CA LEU A 8 -9.93 45.68 -35.89
C LEU A 8 -9.35 45.47 -34.48
N ALA A 9 -10.15 44.91 -33.58
CA ALA A 9 -9.69 44.40 -32.29
C ALA A 9 -9.18 42.97 -32.50
N GLY A 10 -7.86 42.79 -32.46
CA GLY A 10 -7.24 41.47 -32.45
C GLY A 10 -7.34 40.85 -31.05
N ILE A 11 -8.12 39.78 -30.92
CA ILE A 11 -8.15 38.94 -29.71
C ILE A 11 -6.97 37.98 -29.79
N LEU A 12 -5.95 38.21 -28.96
CA LEU A 12 -4.85 37.28 -28.74
C LEU A 12 -5.38 36.18 -27.78
N VAL A 13 -5.68 35.00 -28.31
CA VAL A 13 -6.02 33.83 -27.50
C VAL A 13 -4.72 33.25 -26.94
N CYS A 14 -4.38 33.58 -25.70
CA CYS A 14 -3.36 32.86 -24.94
C CYS A 14 -3.85 31.43 -24.65
N LEU A 15 -3.35 30.47 -25.42
CA LEU A 15 -3.42 29.04 -25.10
C LEU A 15 -2.57 28.77 -23.85
N CYS A 16 -3.17 28.93 -22.67
CA CYS A 16 -2.62 28.36 -21.44
C CYS A 16 -2.77 26.84 -21.51
N SER A 17 -1.74 26.15 -22.00
CA SER A 17 -1.60 24.71 -21.81
C SER A 17 -1.49 24.46 -20.31
N ALA A 18 -2.59 24.05 -19.67
CA ALA A 18 -2.54 23.48 -18.34
C ALA A 18 -1.67 22.23 -18.42
N LYS A 19 -0.40 22.34 -18.03
CA LYS A 19 0.42 21.17 -17.73
C LYS A 19 -0.30 20.46 -16.60
N THR A 20 -0.96 19.35 -16.90
CA THR A 20 -1.30 18.36 -15.88
C THR A 20 0.02 17.99 -15.22
N ILE A 21 0.25 18.50 -14.00
CA ILE A 21 1.34 18.02 -13.16
C ILE A 21 1.09 16.53 -13.03
N SER A 22 1.96 15.72 -13.64
CA SER A 22 1.90 14.28 -13.50
C SER A 22 2.01 13.97 -12.01
N ALA A 23 1.03 13.28 -11.44
CA ALA A 23 1.05 12.83 -10.04
C ALA A 23 2.16 11.80 -9.78
N GLN A 24 2.88 11.36 -10.82
CA GLN A 24 3.96 10.40 -10.73
C GLN A 24 5.23 11.07 -10.17
N THR A 25 5.53 10.82 -8.90
CA THR A 25 6.79 11.19 -8.24
C THR A 25 7.72 10.00 -8.03
N VAL A 26 7.23 8.78 -8.31
CA VAL A 26 7.92 7.51 -8.12
C VAL A 26 7.82 6.69 -9.40
N ALA A 27 8.88 6.01 -9.81
CA ALA A 27 8.78 5.07 -10.94
C ALA A 27 8.09 3.76 -10.49
N PRO A 28 7.18 3.18 -11.29
CA PRO A 28 6.70 1.82 -11.10
C PRO A 28 7.83 0.81 -10.84
N PHE A 29 7.54 -0.23 -10.07
CA PHE A 29 8.45 -1.37 -9.97
C PHE A 29 8.45 -2.15 -11.29
N LYS A 30 9.59 -2.77 -11.60
CA LYS A 30 9.79 -3.56 -12.82
C LYS A 30 10.08 -5.02 -12.49
N GLU A 31 10.01 -5.87 -13.51
CA GLU A 31 10.36 -7.29 -13.42
C GLU A 31 11.69 -7.50 -12.68
N GLY A 32 11.68 -8.41 -11.71
CA GLY A 32 12.85 -8.75 -10.90
C GLY A 32 13.16 -7.77 -9.77
N ASP A 33 12.40 -6.68 -9.60
CA ASP A 33 12.64 -5.76 -8.49
C ASP A 33 12.46 -6.45 -7.14
N ARG A 34 13.42 -6.21 -6.24
CA ARG A 34 13.36 -6.56 -4.82
C ARG A 34 13.20 -5.28 -4.02
N VAL A 35 11.97 -5.01 -3.61
CA VAL A 35 11.55 -3.81 -2.91
C VAL A 35 11.57 -4.06 -1.41
N VAL A 36 12.57 -3.50 -0.72
CA VAL A 36 12.68 -3.61 0.74
C VAL A 36 12.04 -2.38 1.38
N PHE A 37 11.12 -2.61 2.31
CA PHE A 37 10.43 -1.56 3.07
C PHE A 37 11.07 -1.39 4.45
N LEU A 38 12.02 -0.47 4.58
CA LEU A 38 12.65 -0.12 5.85
C LEU A 38 11.76 0.87 6.63
N GLY A 39 11.41 0.49 7.86
CA GLY A 39 10.66 1.36 8.77
C GLY A 39 10.60 0.84 10.21
N ASN A 40 9.63 1.34 10.97
CA ASN A 40 9.41 1.02 12.38
C ASN A 40 8.20 0.09 12.55
N SER A 41 7.49 0.16 13.68
CA SER A 41 6.28 -0.63 13.99
C SER A 41 5.16 -0.49 12.95
N ILE A 42 5.02 0.69 12.32
CA ILE A 42 4.01 0.93 11.27
C ILE A 42 4.32 0.10 10.02
N THR A 43 5.60 -0.19 9.77
CA THR A 43 6.03 -1.08 8.68
C THR A 43 6.07 -2.52 9.12
N ASP A 44 6.55 -2.80 10.33
CA ASP A 44 6.68 -4.14 10.91
C ASP A 44 5.33 -4.87 10.94
N GLY A 45 4.36 -4.36 11.71
CA GLY A 45 3.04 -4.97 11.86
C GLY A 45 2.01 -4.49 10.83
N GLY A 46 2.39 -3.59 9.92
CA GLY A 46 1.48 -2.95 8.97
C GLY A 46 1.27 -3.75 7.69
N HIS A 47 0.22 -3.38 6.95
CA HIS A 47 -0.18 -4.08 5.72
C HIS A 47 0.08 -3.30 4.43
N TYR A 48 0.49 -2.02 4.50
CA TYR A 48 0.56 -1.17 3.30
C TYR A 48 1.49 -1.74 2.21
N HIS A 49 2.62 -2.33 2.59
CA HIS A 49 3.55 -2.97 1.65
C HIS A 49 2.96 -4.24 1.03
N SER A 50 2.21 -5.02 1.80
CA SER A 50 1.46 -6.19 1.33
C SER A 50 0.35 -5.79 0.35
N TYR A 51 -0.38 -4.71 0.65
CA TYR A 51 -1.43 -4.17 -0.23
C TYR A 51 -0.88 -3.59 -1.54
N ILE A 52 0.29 -2.96 -1.49
CA ILE A 52 1.02 -2.54 -2.69
C ILE A 52 1.41 -3.78 -3.51
N TRP A 53 1.98 -4.81 -2.90
CA TRP A 53 2.36 -6.03 -3.63
C TRP A 53 1.15 -6.73 -4.26
N LEU A 54 0.03 -6.81 -3.54
CA LEU A 54 -1.23 -7.35 -4.04
C LEU A 54 -1.70 -6.61 -5.32
N TYR A 55 -1.49 -5.30 -5.40
CA TYR A 55 -1.79 -4.54 -6.61
C TYR A 55 -0.93 -5.00 -7.78
N TYR A 56 0.38 -5.15 -7.58
CA TYR A 56 1.27 -5.68 -8.62
C TYR A 56 0.94 -7.11 -9.01
N MET A 57 0.63 -7.98 -8.04
CA MET A 57 0.26 -9.38 -8.29
C MET A 57 -0.98 -9.51 -9.17
N THR A 58 -1.95 -8.59 -9.05
CA THR A 58 -3.22 -8.63 -9.79
C THR A 58 -3.21 -7.80 -11.07
N HIS A 59 -2.61 -6.61 -11.05
CA HIS A 59 -2.65 -5.67 -12.17
C HIS A 59 -1.52 -5.89 -13.17
N PHE A 60 -0.38 -6.43 -12.73
CA PHE A 60 0.77 -6.71 -13.58
C PHE A 60 1.17 -8.19 -13.43
N PRO A 61 0.31 -9.14 -13.85
CA PRO A 61 0.52 -10.55 -13.55
C PRO A 61 1.78 -11.10 -14.23
N ASN A 62 2.27 -10.46 -15.29
CA ASN A 62 3.52 -10.78 -15.99
C ASN A 62 4.73 -9.99 -15.47
N THR A 63 4.59 -9.27 -14.36
CA THR A 63 5.65 -8.51 -13.70
C THR A 63 5.88 -9.07 -12.29
N ARG A 64 6.79 -10.04 -12.18
CA ARG A 64 7.22 -10.63 -10.92
C ARG A 64 8.17 -9.71 -10.19
N ILE A 65 7.72 -9.23 -9.04
CA ILE A 65 8.51 -8.47 -8.06
C ILE A 65 8.56 -9.22 -6.74
N THR A 66 9.42 -8.79 -5.83
CA THR A 66 9.46 -9.24 -4.44
C THR A 66 9.39 -8.05 -3.53
N CYS A 67 8.35 -7.95 -2.70
CA CYS A 67 8.33 -6.99 -1.59
C CYS A 67 8.83 -7.68 -0.32
N VAL A 68 9.64 -6.99 0.47
CA VAL A 68 10.18 -7.50 1.73
C VAL A 68 9.99 -6.49 2.85
N ASN A 69 9.37 -6.91 3.93
CA ASN A 69 9.23 -6.13 5.15
C ASN A 69 10.59 -6.07 5.89
N ALA A 70 11.09 -4.86 6.11
CA ALA A 70 12.24 -4.57 6.96
C ALA A 70 11.88 -3.55 8.06
N GLY A 71 10.62 -3.58 8.52
CA GLY A 71 10.17 -2.90 9.71
C GLY A 71 10.59 -3.65 10.98
N ILE A 72 10.91 -2.91 12.04
CA ILE A 72 11.03 -3.44 13.41
C ILE A 72 10.32 -2.48 14.37
N GLY A 73 9.43 -3.01 15.20
CA GLY A 73 8.73 -2.23 16.22
C GLY A 73 9.67 -1.47 17.15
N GLY A 74 9.35 -0.21 17.44
CA GLY A 74 10.16 0.63 18.34
C GLY A 74 11.35 1.34 17.69
N ASP A 75 11.78 0.94 16.49
CA ASP A 75 12.93 1.55 15.82
C ASP A 75 12.78 3.07 15.64
N ASN A 76 13.81 3.79 16.07
CA ASN A 76 14.16 5.12 15.58
C ASN A 76 15.20 5.02 14.45
N VAL A 77 15.55 6.15 13.82
CA VAL A 77 16.44 6.15 12.66
C VAL A 77 17.87 5.68 12.98
N ILE A 78 18.31 5.80 14.23
CA ILE A 78 19.61 5.30 14.68
C ILE A 78 19.61 3.77 14.63
N GLN A 79 18.59 3.14 15.21
CA GLN A 79 18.43 1.69 15.20
C GLN A 79 18.29 1.13 13.78
N MET A 80 17.58 1.86 12.90
CA MET A 80 17.48 1.49 11.48
C MET A 80 18.85 1.52 10.77
N GLY A 81 19.66 2.56 11.02
CA GLY A 81 21.03 2.64 10.50
C GLY A 81 21.93 1.52 11.04
N ASP A 82 21.79 1.22 12.33
CA ASP A 82 22.54 0.19 13.04
C ASP A 82 22.32 -1.22 12.49
N ARG A 83 21.13 -1.52 11.93
CA ARG A 83 20.82 -2.83 11.32
C ARG A 83 20.79 -2.81 9.78
N LEU A 84 21.24 -1.71 9.17
CA LEU A 84 21.16 -1.52 7.72
C LEU A 84 21.84 -2.67 6.98
N GLU A 85 23.02 -3.11 7.41
CA GLU A 85 23.76 -4.17 6.74
C GLU A 85 23.08 -5.52 6.91
N ASP A 86 22.78 -5.86 8.17
CA ASP A 86 22.42 -7.21 8.59
C ASP A 86 20.95 -7.56 8.28
N ASP A 87 20.05 -6.57 8.26
CA ASP A 87 18.61 -6.80 8.06
C ASP A 87 18.02 -6.05 6.86
N VAL A 88 18.73 -5.11 6.23
CA VAL A 88 18.19 -4.36 5.08
C VAL A 88 18.95 -4.72 3.81
N LEU A 89 20.25 -4.46 3.76
CA LEU A 89 21.09 -4.72 2.59
C LEU A 89 21.31 -6.22 2.35
N SER A 90 21.33 -7.03 3.41
CA SER A 90 21.37 -8.50 3.31
C SER A 90 20.21 -9.10 2.52
N LYS A 91 19.10 -8.38 2.36
CA LYS A 91 17.93 -8.78 1.56
C LYS A 91 18.12 -8.51 0.05
N ASN A 92 19.25 -7.93 -0.34
CA ASN A 92 19.63 -7.57 -1.71
C ASN A 92 18.57 -6.70 -2.41
N PRO A 93 18.24 -5.50 -1.87
CA PRO A 93 17.27 -4.61 -2.51
C PRO A 93 17.75 -4.17 -3.90
N THR A 94 16.83 -4.09 -4.86
CA THR A 94 17.00 -3.24 -6.06
C THR A 94 16.30 -1.90 -5.85
N VAL A 95 15.28 -1.87 -4.99
CA VAL A 95 14.59 -0.67 -4.53
C VAL A 95 14.51 -0.72 -3.00
N LEU A 96 14.84 0.39 -2.35
CA LEU A 96 14.71 0.56 -0.91
C LEU A 96 13.78 1.72 -0.62
N THR A 97 12.68 1.45 0.08
CA THR A 97 11.88 2.50 0.68
C THR A 97 12.34 2.76 2.11
N PHE A 98 12.38 4.01 2.54
CA PHE A 98 12.82 4.39 3.89
C PHE A 98 11.81 5.35 4.54
N THR A 99 11.19 4.94 5.65
CA THR A 99 10.33 5.79 6.49
C THR A 99 10.80 5.78 7.94
N TRP A 100 10.81 6.94 8.60
CA TRP A 100 11.24 7.09 9.99
C TRP A 100 10.64 8.35 10.63
N GLY A 101 10.82 8.53 11.95
CA GLY A 101 10.42 9.75 12.66
C GLY A 101 9.44 9.54 13.81
N MET A 102 8.61 8.49 13.75
CA MET A 102 7.53 8.31 14.73
C MET A 102 8.10 8.06 16.14
N ASN A 103 9.11 7.20 16.28
CA ASN A 103 9.78 6.97 17.56
C ASN A 103 10.82 8.04 17.88
N ASP A 104 11.41 8.67 16.85
CA ASP A 104 12.40 9.74 16.97
C ASP A 104 11.84 10.98 17.67
N THR A 105 10.53 11.22 17.52
CA THR A 105 9.82 12.36 18.10
C THR A 105 9.35 12.15 19.54
N GLY A 106 9.73 11.04 20.19
CA GLY A 106 9.46 10.79 21.61
C GLY A 106 7.98 10.59 21.96
N TYR A 107 7.73 10.29 23.22
CA TYR A 107 6.40 10.00 23.78
C TYR A 107 6.25 10.67 25.15
N PHE A 108 6.55 9.96 26.23
CA PHE A 108 6.36 10.44 27.60
C PHE A 108 7.27 11.62 27.97
N GLU A 109 8.37 11.82 27.25
CA GLU A 109 9.27 12.95 27.43
C GLU A 109 8.56 14.30 27.20
N TRP A 110 7.44 14.31 26.45
CA TRP A 110 6.62 15.51 26.24
C TRP A 110 5.91 16.02 27.49
N PHE A 111 5.88 15.24 28.58
CA PHE A 111 5.33 15.66 29.87
C PHE A 111 6.36 16.28 30.81
N ALA A 112 7.65 16.24 30.46
CA ALA A 112 8.71 16.84 31.25
C ALA A 112 8.74 18.37 31.08
N LYS A 113 9.23 19.09 32.10
CA LYS A 113 9.34 20.57 32.07
C LYS A 113 10.28 21.05 30.95
N ASP A 114 11.30 20.27 30.62
CA ASP A 114 12.32 20.54 29.61
C ASP A 114 12.06 19.82 28.28
N ALA A 115 10.83 19.34 28.04
CA ALA A 115 10.45 18.54 26.88
C ALA A 115 10.95 19.12 25.54
N GLN A 116 10.81 20.43 25.33
CA GLN A 116 11.22 21.08 24.09
C GLN A 116 12.73 20.98 23.84
N GLU A 117 13.56 21.23 24.87
CA GLU A 117 15.01 21.14 24.75
C GLU A 117 15.47 19.68 24.62
N THR A 118 14.84 18.78 25.36
CA THR A 118 15.09 17.33 25.25
C THR A 118 14.78 16.83 23.85
N MET A 119 13.66 17.25 23.24
CA MET A 119 13.28 16.86 21.88
C MET A 119 14.16 17.52 20.81
N LYS A 120 14.58 18.77 21.01
CA LYS A 120 15.57 19.42 20.13
C LYS A 120 16.88 18.63 20.06
N LYS A 121 17.43 18.23 21.21
CA LYS A 121 18.66 17.41 21.28
C LYS A 121 18.46 16.03 20.65
N ARG A 122 17.33 15.40 20.90
CA ARG A 122 16.99 14.08 20.33
C ARG A 122 16.88 14.12 18.81
N LEU A 123 16.16 15.10 18.26
CA LEU A 123 16.02 15.25 16.81
C LEU A 123 17.34 15.63 16.15
N ALA A 124 18.18 16.47 16.77
CA ALA A 124 19.51 16.74 16.25
C ALA A 124 20.35 15.46 16.07
N LYS A 125 20.32 14.56 17.06
CA LYS A 125 20.97 13.24 16.95
C LYS A 125 20.35 12.37 15.85
N SER A 126 19.03 12.39 15.74
CA SER A 126 18.28 11.62 14.73
C SER A 126 18.62 12.10 13.32
N PHE A 127 18.65 13.42 13.07
CA PHE A 127 19.06 14.00 11.79
C PHE A 127 20.51 13.66 11.43
N ALA A 128 21.43 13.73 12.40
CA ALA A 128 22.83 13.36 12.18
C ALA A 128 22.96 11.87 11.80
N SER A 129 22.30 10.99 12.54
CA SER A 129 22.34 9.54 12.28
C SER A 129 21.66 9.15 10.97
N TYR A 130 20.53 9.79 10.63
CA TYR A 130 19.90 9.65 9.33
C TYR A 130 20.88 10.03 8.22
N ASN A 131 21.58 11.16 8.32
CA ASN A 131 22.51 11.60 7.28
C ASN A 131 23.64 10.58 7.06
N VAL A 132 24.19 9.98 8.13
CA VAL A 132 25.17 8.89 8.00
C VAL A 132 24.60 7.71 7.19
N THR A 133 23.39 7.27 7.55
CA THR A 133 22.70 6.17 6.86
C THR A 133 22.39 6.53 5.41
N ALA A 134 21.90 7.74 5.17
CA ALA A 134 21.50 8.23 3.85
C ALA A 134 22.71 8.42 2.93
N ASP A 135 23.84 8.92 3.44
CA ASP A 135 25.08 9.09 2.69
C ASP A 135 25.68 7.74 2.29
N LYS A 136 25.57 6.74 3.17
CA LYS A 136 25.92 5.36 2.84
C LYS A 136 25.04 4.82 1.71
N LEU A 137 23.72 4.97 1.82
CA LEU A 137 22.78 4.55 0.78
C LEU A 137 23.01 5.28 -0.55
N ALA A 138 23.34 6.57 -0.52
CA ALA A 138 23.59 7.36 -1.72
C ALA A 138 24.75 6.81 -2.56
N LYS A 139 25.75 6.18 -1.93
CA LYS A 139 26.89 5.54 -2.62
C LYS A 139 26.52 4.24 -3.34
N LEU A 140 25.37 3.63 -3.02
CA LEU A 140 24.93 2.36 -3.60
C LEU A 140 24.10 2.58 -4.87
N SER A 141 24.73 2.95 -5.99
CA SER A 141 24.04 3.34 -7.23
C SER A 141 23.13 2.27 -7.84
N ASN A 142 23.33 1.00 -7.49
CA ASN A 142 22.51 -0.14 -7.92
C ASN A 142 21.15 -0.26 -7.20
N ILE A 143 20.94 0.53 -6.14
CA ILE A 143 19.69 0.56 -5.38
C ILE A 143 18.95 1.86 -5.69
N ARG A 144 17.69 1.77 -6.10
CA ARG A 144 16.79 2.92 -6.22
C ARG A 144 16.22 3.29 -4.85
N LYS A 145 16.15 4.57 -4.49
CA LYS A 145 15.71 5.02 -3.16
C LYS A 145 14.41 5.79 -3.25
N ILE A 146 13.48 5.42 -2.38
CA ILE A 146 12.21 6.10 -2.19
C ILE A 146 12.13 6.52 -0.71
N LEU A 147 12.16 7.82 -0.45
CA LEU A 147 11.90 8.33 0.89
C LEU A 147 10.39 8.47 1.08
N ILE A 148 9.85 7.86 2.12
CA ILE A 148 8.43 7.94 2.45
C ILE A 148 8.27 8.94 3.60
N LEU A 149 7.52 10.01 3.37
CA LEU A 149 7.07 10.91 4.43
C LEU A 149 6.04 10.16 5.27
N GLY A 150 6.39 9.83 6.52
CA GLY A 150 5.67 8.87 7.34
C GLY A 150 4.23 9.28 7.68
N SER A 151 3.38 8.30 8.00
CA SER A 151 2.00 8.56 8.44
C SER A 151 1.96 9.41 9.72
N PRO A 152 0.99 10.33 9.87
CA PRO A 152 1.00 11.32 10.94
C PRO A 152 0.67 10.70 12.30
N TYR A 153 1.18 11.34 13.36
CA TYR A 153 0.62 11.20 14.70
C TYR A 153 -0.65 12.07 14.80
N ASP A 154 -1.79 11.46 15.11
CA ASP A 154 -3.09 12.15 15.15
C ASP A 154 -3.30 12.88 16.49
N SER A 155 -2.82 14.13 16.55
CA SER A 155 -3.01 14.99 17.72
C SER A 155 -4.42 15.55 17.85
N THR A 156 -5.27 15.44 16.83
CA THR A 156 -6.56 16.15 16.77
C THR A 156 -7.76 15.28 17.07
N THR A 157 -7.66 13.95 16.91
CA THR A 157 -8.70 13.03 17.35
C THR A 157 -8.96 13.16 18.85
N LYS A 158 -10.21 12.98 19.28
CA LYS A 158 -10.58 12.85 20.70
C LYS A 158 -10.52 11.40 21.21
N SER A 159 -10.27 10.43 20.32
CA SER A 159 -10.03 9.04 20.71
C SER A 159 -8.71 8.90 21.51
N ASN A 160 -8.62 7.91 22.40
CA ASN A 160 -7.40 7.59 23.15
C ASN A 160 -6.68 8.81 23.78
N PRO A 161 -7.33 9.57 24.66
CA PRO A 161 -6.75 10.77 25.27
C PRO A 161 -5.50 10.47 26.11
N LYS A 162 -5.33 9.23 26.58
CA LYS A 162 -4.15 8.79 27.34
C LYS A 162 -2.85 8.80 26.52
N ASN A 163 -2.96 8.72 25.19
CA ASN A 163 -1.81 8.73 24.28
C ASN A 163 -1.64 10.09 23.60
N PHE A 164 -2.16 11.17 24.20
CA PHE A 164 -1.96 12.51 23.70
C PHE A 164 -0.62 13.12 24.18
N TYR A 165 0.31 13.37 23.25
CA TYR A 165 1.61 14.00 23.50
C TYR A 165 1.67 15.41 22.87
N PRO A 166 1.65 16.49 23.67
CA PRO A 166 1.31 17.84 23.20
C PRO A 166 2.26 18.47 22.16
N GLY A 167 3.54 18.09 22.13
CA GLY A 167 4.51 18.61 21.15
C GLY A 167 4.86 17.65 20.01
N LYS A 168 4.36 16.41 20.06
CA LYS A 168 4.77 15.33 19.15
C LYS A 168 4.41 15.62 17.69
N ALA A 169 3.21 16.13 17.42
CA ALA A 169 2.78 16.45 16.06
C ALA A 169 3.69 17.49 15.40
N THR A 170 4.03 18.57 16.13
CA THR A 170 4.95 19.62 15.66
C THR A 170 6.35 19.08 15.41
N ALA A 171 6.87 18.25 16.33
CA ALA A 171 8.17 17.61 16.16
C ALA A 171 8.19 16.67 14.93
N PHE A 172 7.12 15.91 14.71
CA PHE A 172 7.01 15.04 13.54
C PHE A 172 6.91 15.83 12.24
N ALA A 173 6.18 16.95 12.22
CA ALA A 173 6.16 17.87 11.07
C ALA A 173 7.58 18.38 10.72
N ASN A 174 8.44 18.63 11.72
CA ASN A 174 9.84 19.00 11.46
C ASN A 174 10.66 17.85 10.87
N VAL A 175 10.39 16.60 11.25
CA VAL A 175 10.99 15.42 10.60
C VAL A 175 10.54 15.32 9.14
N ILE A 176 9.25 15.55 8.85
CA ILE A 176 8.73 15.54 7.47
C ILE A 176 9.44 16.60 6.61
N LYS A 177 9.56 17.84 7.09
CA LYS A 177 10.29 18.91 6.39
C LYS A 177 11.75 18.53 6.12
N PHE A 178 12.41 17.91 7.09
CA PHE A 178 13.78 17.43 6.93
C PHE A 178 13.86 16.30 5.89
N GLN A 179 12.90 15.37 5.87
CA GLN A 179 12.83 14.30 4.87
C GLN A 179 12.63 14.87 3.46
N GLU A 180 11.70 15.81 3.27
CA GLU A 180 11.49 16.50 2.00
C GLU A 180 12.77 17.16 1.48
N GLN A 181 13.46 17.91 2.35
CA GLN A 181 14.73 18.55 2.00
C GLN A 181 15.79 17.51 1.61
N SER A 182 15.94 16.44 2.40
CA SER A 182 16.91 15.38 2.12
C SER A 182 16.65 14.67 0.79
N ALA A 183 15.39 14.34 0.49
CA ALA A 183 15.04 13.70 -0.77
C ALA A 183 15.37 14.60 -1.96
N ASN A 184 15.08 15.90 -1.85
CA ASN A 184 15.43 16.89 -2.88
C ASN A 184 16.96 16.99 -3.08
N ASP A 185 17.72 17.13 -2.00
CA ASP A 185 19.19 17.26 -2.05
C ASP A 185 19.86 16.03 -2.66
N ARG A 186 19.33 14.84 -2.34
CA ARG A 186 19.85 13.55 -2.81
C ARG A 186 19.21 13.06 -4.09
N LYS A 187 18.23 13.79 -4.64
CA LYS A 187 17.42 13.40 -5.80
C LYS A 187 16.79 12.01 -5.65
N TRP A 188 16.33 11.69 -4.45
CA TRP A 188 15.58 10.47 -4.19
C TRP A 188 14.12 10.66 -4.56
N GLU A 189 13.45 9.59 -4.96
CA GLU A 189 12.01 9.60 -5.18
C GLU A 189 11.29 9.76 -3.83
N THR A 190 10.10 10.38 -3.83
CA THR A 190 9.36 10.67 -2.59
C THR A 190 7.91 10.20 -2.70
N VAL A 191 7.42 9.55 -1.64
CA VAL A 191 5.98 9.29 -1.41
C VAL A 191 5.54 10.02 -0.16
N ASP A 192 4.39 10.69 -0.22
CA ASP A 192 3.83 11.43 0.91
C ASP A 192 2.62 10.70 1.52
N PHE A 193 2.79 10.13 2.71
CA PHE A 193 1.66 9.66 3.53
C PHE A 193 1.19 10.72 4.52
N TYR A 194 2.05 11.66 4.91
CA TYR A 194 1.80 12.61 5.98
C TYR A 194 0.63 13.55 5.67
N HIS A 195 0.75 14.35 4.59
CA HIS A 195 -0.24 15.40 4.32
C HIS A 195 -1.62 14.84 3.93
N PRO A 196 -1.73 13.83 3.06
CA PRO A 196 -3.04 13.32 2.69
C PRO A 196 -3.77 12.64 3.85
N MET A 197 -3.05 11.91 4.72
CA MET A 197 -3.67 11.29 5.90
C MET A 197 -4.09 12.32 6.94
N LEU A 198 -3.33 13.41 7.13
CA LEU A 198 -3.76 14.54 7.96
C LEU A 198 -5.07 15.17 7.44
N ALA A 199 -5.18 15.35 6.12
CA ALA A 199 -6.39 15.90 5.51
C ALA A 199 -7.60 14.97 5.70
N ILE A 200 -7.40 13.65 5.56
CA ILE A 200 -8.46 12.66 5.80
C ILE A 200 -8.89 12.66 7.28
N ASN A 201 -7.93 12.64 8.22
CA ASN A 201 -8.22 12.74 9.65
C ASN A 201 -9.03 13.99 9.97
N LYS A 202 -8.58 15.17 9.52
CA LYS A 202 -9.28 16.44 9.72
C LYS A 202 -10.71 16.37 9.19
N LYS A 203 -10.91 15.92 7.95
CA LYS A 203 -12.23 15.83 7.33
C LYS A 203 -13.16 14.87 8.08
N GLY A 204 -12.68 13.69 8.46
CA GLY A 204 -13.51 12.76 9.24
C GLY A 204 -13.86 13.30 10.63
N GLN A 205 -12.95 14.06 11.23
CA GLN A 205 -13.12 14.69 12.55
C GLN A 205 -14.10 15.87 12.55
N GLU A 206 -14.40 16.47 11.39
CA GLU A 206 -15.48 17.46 11.24
C GLU A 206 -16.86 16.84 11.51
N THR A 207 -17.05 15.55 11.22
CA THR A 207 -18.32 14.83 11.43
C THR A 207 -18.32 13.93 12.66
N ASP A 208 -17.18 13.30 12.99
CA ASP A 208 -17.01 12.47 14.17
C ASP A 208 -15.67 12.79 14.83
N SER A 209 -15.70 13.51 15.97
CA SER A 209 -14.48 13.89 16.68
C SER A 209 -13.63 12.72 17.18
N LEU A 210 -14.15 11.49 17.20
CA LEU A 210 -13.40 10.27 17.51
C LEU A 210 -12.73 9.64 16.29
N PHE A 211 -13.08 10.06 15.07
CA PHE A 211 -12.49 9.56 13.84
C PHE A 211 -10.96 9.69 13.87
N SER A 212 -10.30 8.63 13.42
CA SER A 212 -8.86 8.59 13.21
C SER A 212 -8.50 7.41 12.31
N LEU A 213 -7.56 7.61 11.39
CA LEU A 213 -6.87 6.51 10.69
C LEU A 213 -6.00 5.67 11.64
N THR A 214 -5.72 6.16 12.85
CA THR A 214 -4.92 5.53 13.90
C THR A 214 -5.74 5.33 15.20
N PRO A 215 -6.88 4.61 15.14
CA PRO A 215 -7.92 4.62 16.17
C PRO A 215 -7.55 3.91 17.48
N GLY A 216 -6.43 3.19 17.53
CA GLY A 216 -5.97 2.49 18.74
C GLY A 216 -5.16 3.37 19.69
N ASP A 217 -4.34 4.27 19.14
CA ASP A 217 -3.33 4.96 19.94
C ASP A 217 -2.79 6.28 19.37
N ARG A 218 -3.37 6.78 18.27
CA ARG A 218 -2.93 7.98 17.51
C ARG A 218 -1.64 7.78 16.70
N ILE A 219 -1.08 6.58 16.67
CA ILE A 219 0.24 6.27 16.10
C ILE A 219 0.13 5.23 14.98
N HIS A 220 -0.49 4.08 15.27
CA HIS A 220 -0.51 2.94 14.35
C HIS A 220 -1.78 2.94 13.51
N PRO A 221 -1.67 3.00 12.17
CA PRO A 221 -2.82 2.90 11.30
C PRO A 221 -3.47 1.52 11.41
N ASP A 222 -4.80 1.50 11.31
CA ASP A 222 -5.58 0.28 11.17
C ASP A 222 -5.55 -0.19 9.69
N ASN A 223 -6.22 -1.30 9.32
CA ASN A 223 -6.17 -1.81 7.94
C ASN A 223 -6.68 -0.78 6.91
N ASP A 224 -7.64 0.06 7.26
CA ASP A 224 -8.14 1.16 6.42
C ASP A 224 -7.08 2.24 6.19
N GLY A 225 -6.33 2.61 7.24
CA GLY A 225 -5.21 3.54 7.15
C GLY A 225 -4.07 3.00 6.30
N HIS A 226 -3.75 1.70 6.43
CA HIS A 226 -2.80 1.04 5.55
C HIS A 226 -3.26 0.98 4.09
N MET A 227 -4.57 0.88 3.84
CA MET A 227 -5.13 0.96 2.49
C MET A 227 -4.99 2.36 1.90
N VAL A 228 -5.20 3.42 2.69
CA VAL A 228 -4.93 4.81 2.29
C VAL A 228 -3.44 5.01 1.94
N MET A 229 -2.53 4.45 2.75
CA MET A 229 -1.08 4.50 2.46
C MET A 229 -0.75 3.79 1.14
N ALA A 230 -1.29 2.58 0.92
CA ALA A 230 -1.10 1.84 -0.32
C ALA A 230 -1.63 2.62 -1.54
N TYR A 231 -2.82 3.21 -1.43
CA TYR A 231 -3.39 4.10 -2.45
C TYR A 231 -2.44 5.26 -2.78
N GLN A 232 -1.89 5.96 -1.78
CA GLN A 232 -0.99 7.09 -2.03
C GLN A 232 0.33 6.66 -2.69
N PHE A 233 0.84 5.49 -2.30
CA PHE A 233 2.04 4.94 -2.92
C PHE A 233 1.80 4.62 -4.40
N LEU A 234 0.72 3.90 -4.72
CA LEU A 234 0.35 3.54 -6.10
C LEU A 234 0.00 4.78 -6.95
N LYS A 235 -0.61 5.79 -6.35
CA LYS A 235 -0.87 7.09 -6.99
C LYS A 235 0.43 7.81 -7.35
N SER A 236 1.39 7.82 -6.42
CA SER A 236 2.74 8.37 -6.64
C SER A 236 3.51 7.61 -7.72
N GLN A 237 3.15 6.35 -8.00
CA GLN A 237 3.68 5.56 -9.13
C GLN A 237 2.99 5.84 -10.46
N GLY A 238 1.97 6.71 -10.49
CA GLY A 238 1.26 7.08 -11.71
C GLY A 238 0.30 5.98 -12.22
N PHE A 239 -0.27 5.18 -11.31
CA PHE A 239 -1.27 4.18 -11.70
C PHE A 239 -2.72 4.68 -11.67
N ALA A 240 -2.97 5.90 -11.16
CA ALA A 240 -4.31 6.47 -11.13
C ALA A 240 -4.91 6.61 -12.53
N ASN A 241 -6.20 6.30 -12.65
CA ASN A 241 -7.03 6.30 -13.85
C ASN A 241 -6.60 5.29 -14.94
N LYS A 242 -5.83 4.26 -14.59
CA LYS A 242 -5.58 3.11 -15.46
C LYS A 242 -6.58 2.00 -15.11
N PRO A 243 -7.52 1.65 -16.00
CA PRO A 243 -8.52 0.64 -15.69
C PRO A 243 -7.89 -0.76 -15.61
N VAL A 244 -8.52 -1.64 -14.82
CA VAL A 244 -8.31 -3.09 -14.91
C VAL A 244 -8.60 -3.54 -16.34
N ALA A 245 -9.75 -3.11 -16.87
CA ALA A 245 -10.14 -3.19 -18.27
C ALA A 245 -11.28 -2.21 -18.55
N ASP A 246 -11.45 -1.81 -19.81
CA ASP A 246 -12.61 -1.02 -20.24
C ASP A 246 -13.08 -1.48 -21.62
N VAL A 247 -14.21 -2.19 -21.63
CA VAL A 247 -14.80 -2.83 -22.81
C VAL A 247 -16.16 -2.23 -23.11
N ALA A 248 -16.37 -1.86 -24.38
CA ALA A 248 -17.67 -1.38 -24.87
C ALA A 248 -18.12 -2.15 -26.12
N ILE A 249 -19.35 -2.68 -26.08
CA ILE A 249 -19.99 -3.43 -27.16
C ILE A 249 -21.26 -2.72 -27.62
N ASN A 250 -21.48 -2.66 -28.93
CA ASN A 250 -22.71 -2.14 -29.54
C ASN A 250 -23.18 -3.08 -30.65
N GLY A 251 -24.21 -3.88 -30.36
CA GLY A 251 -24.61 -4.99 -31.23
C GLY A 251 -23.46 -5.97 -31.45
N ASN A 252 -23.03 -6.15 -32.71
CA ASN A 252 -21.89 -7.01 -33.06
C ASN A 252 -20.54 -6.27 -33.08
N LYS A 253 -20.52 -4.96 -32.80
CA LYS A 253 -19.31 -4.13 -32.89
C LYS A 253 -18.64 -4.00 -31.52
N ILE A 254 -17.33 -4.20 -31.50
CA ILE A 254 -16.46 -3.81 -30.37
C ILE A 254 -16.13 -2.33 -30.54
N GLU A 255 -16.70 -1.47 -29.70
CA GLU A 255 -16.43 -0.02 -29.71
C GLU A 255 -15.18 0.34 -28.90
N LYS A 256 -14.88 -0.44 -27.85
CA LYS A 256 -13.71 -0.23 -26.98
C LYS A 256 -13.22 -1.58 -26.43
N SER A 257 -11.90 -1.72 -26.35
CA SER A 257 -11.21 -2.85 -25.70
C SER A 257 -9.87 -2.36 -25.14
N GLU A 258 -9.90 -1.73 -23.96
CA GLU A 258 -8.71 -1.25 -23.26
C GLU A 258 -8.27 -2.27 -22.20
N ASN A 259 -6.98 -2.58 -22.18
CA ASN A 259 -6.36 -3.59 -21.31
C ASN A 259 -7.03 -4.99 -21.33
N ALA A 260 -7.70 -5.31 -22.43
CA ALA A 260 -8.35 -6.59 -22.66
C ALA A 260 -8.43 -6.89 -24.16
N THR A 261 -8.63 -8.17 -24.49
CA THR A 261 -9.01 -8.66 -25.81
C THR A 261 -10.44 -9.15 -25.76
N VAL A 262 -11.26 -8.68 -26.70
CA VAL A 262 -12.65 -9.15 -26.90
C VAL A 262 -12.78 -9.83 -28.25
N SER A 263 -13.46 -10.96 -28.30
CA SER A 263 -13.69 -11.73 -29.52
C SER A 263 -15.04 -12.43 -29.52
N ASN A 264 -15.42 -13.05 -30.65
CA ASN A 264 -16.61 -13.90 -30.76
C ASN A 264 -17.90 -13.22 -30.28
N VAL A 265 -18.08 -11.93 -30.64
CA VAL A 265 -19.30 -11.17 -30.31
C VAL A 265 -20.48 -11.72 -31.11
N VAL A 266 -21.51 -12.15 -30.40
CA VAL A 266 -22.76 -12.66 -30.96
C VAL A 266 -23.91 -11.87 -30.36
N ASN A 267 -24.54 -11.03 -31.18
CA ASN A 267 -25.80 -10.37 -30.84
C ASN A 267 -26.99 -11.25 -31.25
N SER A 268 -28.00 -11.32 -30.39
CA SER A 268 -29.23 -12.07 -30.60
C SER A 268 -30.46 -11.21 -30.32
N LYS A 269 -31.66 -11.74 -30.56
CA LYS A 269 -32.91 -11.02 -30.25
C LYS A 269 -33.11 -10.75 -28.75
N THR A 270 -32.46 -11.55 -27.90
CA THR A 270 -32.66 -11.62 -26.45
C THR A 270 -31.41 -11.24 -25.66
N GLY A 271 -30.32 -10.80 -26.30
CA GLY A 271 -29.07 -10.57 -25.59
C GLY A 271 -27.82 -10.50 -26.46
N VAL A 272 -26.67 -10.33 -25.82
CA VAL A 272 -25.35 -10.37 -26.45
C VAL A 272 -24.42 -11.32 -25.67
N SER A 273 -23.53 -12.02 -26.38
CA SER A 273 -22.45 -12.78 -25.76
C SER A 273 -21.12 -12.51 -26.46
N PHE A 274 -20.02 -12.66 -25.74
CA PHE A 274 -18.67 -12.50 -26.28
C PHE A 274 -17.63 -13.13 -25.37
N ASP A 275 -16.45 -13.39 -25.92
CA ASP A 275 -15.31 -13.84 -25.14
C ASP A 275 -14.49 -12.63 -24.71
N TYR A 276 -14.05 -12.62 -23.45
CA TYR A 276 -13.32 -11.54 -22.81
C TYR A 276 -12.04 -12.09 -22.16
N LEU A 277 -10.89 -11.52 -22.50
CA LEU A 277 -9.61 -11.83 -21.88
C LEU A 277 -8.96 -10.53 -21.41
N ALA A 278 -9.00 -10.26 -20.10
CA ALA A 278 -8.29 -9.14 -19.50
C ALA A 278 -6.77 -9.38 -19.47
N ASN A 279 -5.98 -8.31 -19.38
CA ASN A 279 -4.54 -8.41 -19.08
C ASN A 279 -4.24 -8.27 -17.59
N SER A 280 -5.25 -7.93 -16.78
CA SER A 280 -5.18 -7.69 -15.35
C SER A 280 -6.38 -8.32 -14.65
N LEU A 281 -6.24 -8.67 -13.37
CA LEU A 281 -7.34 -9.05 -12.49
C LEU A 281 -7.83 -7.83 -11.70
N PRO A 282 -9.10 -7.78 -11.26
CA PRO A 282 -9.57 -6.75 -10.35
C PRO A 282 -8.80 -6.83 -9.01
N TYR A 283 -8.66 -5.69 -8.32
CA TYR A 283 -8.10 -5.63 -6.99
C TYR A 283 -9.12 -6.21 -5.98
N PRO A 284 -8.79 -7.32 -5.28
CA PRO A 284 -9.65 -7.88 -4.26
C PRO A 284 -9.55 -7.04 -2.99
N VAL A 285 -10.66 -6.91 -2.26
CA VAL A 285 -10.73 -6.03 -1.08
C VAL A 285 -11.17 -6.85 0.12
N ASP A 286 -10.35 -6.85 1.17
CA ASP A 286 -10.66 -7.54 2.41
C ASP A 286 -11.67 -6.77 3.26
N THR A 287 -12.70 -7.47 3.72
CA THR A 287 -13.76 -6.95 4.58
C THR A 287 -13.56 -7.32 6.06
N ILE A 288 -12.53 -8.12 6.36
CA ILE A 288 -12.18 -8.52 7.72
C ILE A 288 -11.18 -7.51 8.31
N SER A 289 -11.46 -7.06 9.53
CA SER A 289 -10.49 -6.33 10.34
C SER A 289 -9.44 -7.32 10.85
N ARG A 290 -8.24 -7.26 10.29
CA ARG A 290 -7.13 -8.16 10.62
C ARG A 290 -6.26 -7.54 11.69
N PHE A 291 -5.47 -8.37 12.37
CA PHE A 291 -4.61 -7.99 13.49
C PHE A 291 -5.36 -7.68 14.79
N TRP A 292 -4.76 -8.03 15.92
CA TRP A 292 -5.40 -7.86 17.22
C TRP A 292 -5.55 -6.37 17.58
N GLY A 293 -6.76 -5.95 17.94
CA GLY A 293 -7.06 -4.58 18.37
C GLY A 293 -7.51 -3.63 17.25
N ASN A 294 -7.36 -4.05 15.99
CA ASN A 294 -7.89 -3.37 14.82
C ASN A 294 -9.44 -3.43 14.81
N LYS A 295 -10.06 -2.39 14.26
CA LYS A 295 -11.52 -2.20 14.21
C LYS A 295 -12.06 -1.98 12.80
N LYS A 296 -11.21 -1.58 11.85
CA LYS A 296 -11.60 -1.21 10.49
C LYS A 296 -10.87 -2.09 9.48
N SER A 297 -11.60 -2.53 8.47
CA SER A 297 -11.09 -3.40 7.41
C SER A 297 -10.38 -2.63 6.30
N GLN A 298 -9.72 -3.33 5.38
CA GLN A 298 -9.20 -2.72 4.15
C GLN A 298 -10.33 -2.05 3.35
N ALA A 299 -11.51 -2.66 3.28
CA ALA A 299 -12.70 -2.12 2.60
C ALA A 299 -13.17 -0.78 3.16
N ASP A 300 -12.98 -0.52 4.45
CA ASP A 300 -13.32 0.79 5.02
C ASP A 300 -12.41 1.91 4.49
N GLY A 301 -11.17 1.58 4.11
CA GLY A 301 -10.24 2.52 3.50
C GLY A 301 -10.70 3.03 2.13
N LEU A 302 -11.40 2.20 1.35
CA LEU A 302 -11.98 2.58 0.05
C LEU A 302 -13.06 3.67 0.17
N LYS A 303 -13.63 3.89 1.36
CA LYS A 303 -14.59 4.97 1.59
C LYS A 303 -13.89 6.33 1.77
N LEU A 304 -12.59 6.32 2.05
CA LEU A 304 -11.79 7.50 2.39
C LEU A 304 -11.02 8.06 1.20
N VAL A 305 -10.79 7.24 0.17
CA VAL A 305 -10.07 7.58 -1.06
C VAL A 305 -10.80 6.98 -2.27
N PRO A 306 -10.74 7.61 -3.45
CA PRO A 306 -11.43 7.12 -4.66
C PRO A 306 -10.69 5.92 -5.30
N PHE A 307 -10.30 4.93 -4.50
CA PHE A 307 -9.47 3.81 -4.97
C PHE A 307 -10.18 3.00 -6.06
N THR A 308 -11.47 2.69 -5.89
CA THR A 308 -12.23 1.95 -6.90
C THR A 308 -12.26 2.70 -8.24
N GLN A 309 -12.50 4.01 -8.19
CA GLN A 309 -12.59 4.85 -9.38
C GLN A 309 -11.24 5.07 -10.07
N GLU A 310 -10.15 5.18 -9.30
CA GLU A 310 -8.83 5.47 -9.86
C GLU A 310 -8.01 4.21 -10.21
N PHE A 311 -8.21 3.09 -9.53
CA PHE A 311 -7.33 1.91 -9.65
C PHE A 311 -8.07 0.60 -9.91
N ASN A 312 -9.38 0.50 -9.66
CA ASN A 312 -10.11 -0.77 -9.72
C ASN A 312 -11.37 -0.69 -10.59
N ARG A 313 -11.21 -0.18 -11.81
CA ARG A 313 -12.27 -0.10 -12.83
C ARG A 313 -12.14 -1.22 -13.84
N GLU A 314 -13.02 -2.20 -13.78
CA GLU A 314 -13.21 -3.24 -14.79
C GLU A 314 -14.55 -2.98 -15.50
N MET A 315 -14.56 -2.05 -16.45
CA MET A 315 -15.80 -1.51 -17.02
C MET A 315 -16.34 -2.40 -18.13
N LEU A 316 -17.64 -2.69 -18.05
CA LEU A 316 -18.44 -3.31 -19.10
C LEU A 316 -19.55 -2.37 -19.54
N THR A 317 -19.48 -1.89 -20.78
CA THR A 317 -20.52 -1.09 -21.42
C THR A 317 -21.16 -1.86 -22.58
N VAL A 318 -22.49 -1.98 -22.59
CA VAL A 318 -23.22 -2.63 -23.67
C VAL A 318 -24.38 -1.76 -24.13
N LYS A 319 -24.29 -1.30 -25.39
CA LYS A 319 -25.27 -0.43 -26.05
C LYS A 319 -26.09 -1.22 -27.07
N GLY A 320 -27.21 -0.63 -27.49
CA GLY A 320 -28.08 -1.21 -28.52
C GLY A 320 -28.95 -2.37 -28.04
N LEU A 321 -28.94 -2.68 -26.73
CA LEU A 321 -29.88 -3.62 -26.12
C LEU A 321 -31.31 -3.08 -26.18
N LYS A 322 -32.29 -3.97 -26.36
CA LYS A 322 -33.70 -3.62 -26.20
C LYS A 322 -33.97 -3.20 -24.76
N LYS A 323 -34.93 -2.29 -24.59
CA LYS A 323 -35.39 -1.88 -23.25
C LYS A 323 -35.84 -3.11 -22.45
N GLY A 324 -35.22 -3.32 -21.29
CA GLY A 324 -35.50 -4.44 -20.40
C GLY A 324 -34.41 -4.63 -19.37
N ASN A 325 -34.61 -5.62 -18.50
CA ASN A 325 -33.62 -6.08 -17.53
C ASN A 325 -32.84 -7.25 -18.11
N TYR A 326 -31.53 -7.31 -17.89
CA TYR A 326 -30.67 -8.38 -18.36
C TYR A 326 -29.95 -9.01 -17.18
N LYS A 327 -29.88 -10.33 -17.19
CA LYS A 327 -28.96 -11.09 -16.36
C LYS A 327 -27.58 -11.05 -17.01
N LEU A 328 -26.56 -10.68 -16.22
CA LEU A 328 -25.17 -10.89 -16.59
C LEU A 328 -24.75 -12.28 -16.13
N LEU A 329 -24.26 -13.09 -17.05
CA LEU A 329 -23.59 -14.34 -16.76
C LEU A 329 -22.13 -14.25 -17.18
N ILE A 330 -21.23 -14.78 -16.35
CA ILE A 330 -19.82 -14.97 -16.69
C ILE A 330 -19.48 -16.43 -16.44
N ASP A 331 -18.99 -17.11 -17.49
CA ASP A 331 -18.74 -18.56 -17.48
C ASP A 331 -19.97 -19.38 -17.02
N GLY A 332 -21.17 -18.94 -17.45
CA GLY A 332 -22.45 -19.57 -17.09
C GLY A 332 -22.97 -19.25 -15.68
N GLN A 333 -22.22 -18.52 -14.85
CA GLN A 333 -22.65 -18.12 -13.52
C GLN A 333 -23.40 -16.78 -13.57
N GLU A 334 -24.63 -16.72 -13.03
CA GLU A 334 -25.38 -15.46 -12.87
C GLU A 334 -24.67 -14.56 -11.84
N ILE A 335 -24.25 -13.38 -12.29
CA ILE A 335 -23.54 -12.38 -11.48
C ILE A 335 -24.52 -11.36 -10.88
N GLY A 336 -25.51 -10.95 -11.68
CA GLY A 336 -26.48 -9.96 -11.27
C GLY A 336 -27.41 -9.54 -12.39
N LYS A 337 -28.25 -8.53 -12.12
CA LYS A 337 -29.23 -8.00 -13.06
C LYS A 337 -29.10 -6.48 -13.17
N TRP A 338 -29.12 -6.00 -14.40
CA TRP A 338 -29.09 -4.56 -14.72
C TRP A 338 -30.07 -4.25 -15.83
N ASP A 339 -30.62 -3.04 -15.82
CA ASP A 339 -31.40 -2.58 -16.96
C ASP A 339 -30.50 -2.18 -18.14
N SER A 340 -31.09 -2.15 -19.33
CA SER A 340 -30.39 -1.74 -20.57
C SER A 340 -29.74 -0.36 -20.51
N LYS A 341 -30.24 0.58 -19.68
CA LYS A 341 -29.66 1.93 -19.54
C LYS A 341 -28.42 1.88 -18.66
N GLN A 342 -28.43 1.13 -17.57
CA GLN A 342 -27.27 0.90 -16.71
C GLN A 342 -26.14 0.25 -17.50
N LEU A 343 -26.45 -0.77 -18.30
CA LEU A 343 -25.48 -1.42 -19.18
C LEU A 343 -24.94 -0.47 -20.25
N ALA A 344 -25.79 0.39 -20.84
CA ALA A 344 -25.35 1.40 -21.80
C ALA A 344 -24.48 2.50 -21.18
N SER A 345 -24.68 2.82 -19.90
CA SER A 345 -23.83 3.74 -19.13
C SER A 345 -22.52 3.09 -18.66
N GLY A 346 -22.50 1.77 -18.55
CA GLY A 346 -21.36 0.99 -18.06
C GLY A 346 -21.52 0.57 -16.60
N ILE A 347 -21.18 -0.69 -16.33
CA ILE A 347 -21.10 -1.27 -14.98
C ILE A 347 -19.66 -1.65 -14.66
N ASN A 348 -19.28 -1.61 -13.39
CA ASN A 348 -17.95 -2.00 -12.94
C ASN A 348 -17.97 -3.44 -12.41
N LEU A 349 -17.34 -4.36 -13.16
CA LEU A 349 -17.23 -5.78 -12.81
C LEU A 349 -16.35 -6.00 -11.57
N ALA A 350 -15.42 -5.10 -11.27
CA ALA A 350 -14.56 -5.18 -10.10
C ALA A 350 -15.32 -5.00 -8.77
N GLU A 351 -16.56 -4.50 -8.82
CA GLU A 351 -17.45 -4.40 -7.65
C GLU A 351 -18.37 -5.63 -7.52
N GLN A 352 -18.33 -6.55 -8.49
CA GLN A 352 -19.12 -7.78 -8.50
C GLN A 352 -18.26 -8.93 -7.98
N ILE A 353 -18.28 -9.12 -6.65
CA ILE A 353 -17.36 -10.02 -5.95
C ILE A 353 -17.46 -11.49 -6.37
N TRP A 354 -18.57 -11.89 -7.00
CA TRP A 354 -18.82 -13.26 -7.44
C TRP A 354 -18.40 -13.54 -8.88
N THR A 355 -17.82 -12.57 -9.60
CA THR A 355 -17.26 -12.85 -10.93
C THR A 355 -16.09 -13.86 -10.81
N PRO A 356 -15.91 -14.78 -11.78
CA PRO A 356 -14.83 -15.75 -11.74
C PRO A 356 -13.43 -15.13 -11.60
N GLN A 357 -13.19 -13.98 -12.25
CA GLN A 357 -11.93 -13.24 -12.14
C GLN A 357 -11.75 -12.55 -10.77
N TYR A 358 -12.82 -12.11 -10.10
CA TYR A 358 -12.72 -11.60 -8.73
C TYR A 358 -12.44 -12.73 -7.74
N GLN A 359 -13.06 -13.90 -7.92
CA GLN A 359 -12.78 -15.09 -7.11
C GLN A 359 -11.33 -15.58 -7.29
N GLN A 360 -10.79 -15.47 -8.50
CA GLN A 360 -9.37 -15.70 -8.77
C GLN A 360 -8.47 -14.67 -8.04
N ALA A 361 -8.83 -13.39 -8.07
CA ALA A 361 -8.11 -12.34 -7.35
C ALA A 361 -8.18 -12.54 -5.82
N LEU A 362 -9.33 -12.95 -5.29
CA LEU A 362 -9.50 -13.22 -3.86
C LEU A 362 -8.59 -14.34 -3.35
N GLN A 363 -8.41 -15.40 -4.14
CA GLN A 363 -7.44 -16.46 -3.81
C GLN A 363 -6.01 -15.91 -3.68
N ILE A 364 -5.61 -15.00 -4.59
CA ILE A 364 -4.31 -14.32 -4.52
C ILE A 364 -4.19 -13.47 -3.25
N SER A 365 -5.25 -12.75 -2.88
CA SER A 365 -5.28 -11.96 -1.65
C SER A 365 -5.07 -12.82 -0.41
N ILE A 366 -5.77 -13.95 -0.32
CA ILE A 366 -5.67 -14.89 0.81
C ILE A 366 -4.25 -15.48 0.87
N LEU A 367 -3.70 -15.91 -0.26
CA LEU A 367 -2.31 -16.39 -0.32
C LEU A 367 -1.32 -15.31 0.10
N ASN A 368 -1.52 -14.06 -0.32
CA ASN A 368 -0.64 -12.95 0.07
C ASN A 368 -0.71 -12.63 1.58
N GLU A 369 -1.88 -12.83 2.20
CA GLU A 369 -2.05 -12.71 3.65
C GLU A 369 -1.33 -13.85 4.39
N GLU A 370 -1.47 -15.11 3.95
CA GLU A 370 -0.74 -16.26 4.52
C GLU A 370 0.79 -16.05 4.42
N ARG A 371 1.25 -15.48 3.31
CA ARG A 371 2.66 -15.08 3.13
C ARG A 371 3.08 -14.02 4.15
N LEU A 372 2.25 -12.98 4.37
CA LEU A 372 2.53 -11.93 5.34
C LEU A 372 2.65 -12.49 6.75
N ASP A 373 1.76 -13.40 7.16
CA ASP A 373 1.80 -14.05 8.48
C ASP A 373 3.10 -14.81 8.72
N ILE A 374 3.66 -15.45 7.69
CA ILE A 374 4.96 -16.11 7.78
C ILE A 374 6.09 -15.07 7.86
N GLU A 375 6.02 -14.00 7.05
CA GLU A 375 7.01 -12.91 7.04
C GLU A 375 7.10 -12.23 8.42
N LEU A 376 5.98 -12.03 9.10
CA LEU A 376 5.93 -11.47 10.46
C LEU A 376 6.71 -12.33 11.47
N ARG A 377 6.85 -13.64 11.28
CA ARG A 377 7.71 -14.50 12.12
C ARG A 377 9.18 -14.11 12.00
N PHE A 378 9.61 -13.71 10.80
CA PHE A 378 10.97 -13.19 10.60
C PHE A 378 11.15 -11.81 11.23
N ARG A 379 10.11 -10.98 11.29
CA ARG A 379 10.18 -9.67 11.95
C ARG A 379 10.22 -9.80 13.46
N LYS A 380 9.42 -10.69 14.04
CA LYS A 380 9.51 -11.07 15.47
C LYS A 380 10.89 -11.64 15.85
N TYR A 381 11.50 -12.42 14.96
CA TYR A 381 12.88 -12.89 15.13
C TYR A 381 13.87 -11.73 15.09
N ALA A 382 13.79 -10.88 14.06
CA ALA A 382 14.66 -9.70 13.93
C ALA A 382 14.52 -8.74 15.12
N TYR A 383 13.31 -8.55 15.66
CA TYR A 383 13.08 -7.76 16.86
C TYR A 383 13.97 -8.24 18.03
N VAL A 384 13.97 -9.54 18.33
CA VAL A 384 14.79 -10.07 19.43
C VAL A 384 16.30 -9.96 19.13
N GLU A 385 16.70 -10.20 17.88
CA GLU A 385 18.09 -10.09 17.45
C GLU A 385 18.63 -8.65 17.62
N PHE A 386 17.90 -7.65 17.15
CA PHE A 386 18.38 -6.27 17.13
C PHE A 386 18.06 -5.46 18.39
N ASP A 387 16.91 -5.69 19.04
CA ASP A 387 16.50 -4.94 20.23
C ASP A 387 17.14 -5.47 21.53
N LEU A 388 17.54 -6.76 21.55
CA LEU A 388 18.15 -7.38 22.73
C LEU A 388 19.53 -7.98 22.44
N LEU A 389 19.62 -8.94 21.54
CA LEU A 389 20.82 -9.78 21.45
C LEU A 389 22.03 -9.01 20.93
N LYS A 390 21.83 -8.06 20.02
CA LYS A 390 22.89 -7.14 19.58
C LYS A 390 23.54 -6.39 20.75
N GLU A 391 22.74 -5.79 21.61
CA GLU A 391 23.23 -5.04 22.79
C GLU A 391 24.00 -5.96 23.76
N LYS A 392 23.65 -7.25 23.81
CA LYS A 392 24.33 -8.25 24.66
C LYS A 392 25.50 -8.95 23.98
N GLY A 393 25.90 -8.52 22.78
CA GLY A 393 27.01 -9.13 22.03
C GLY A 393 26.69 -10.55 21.56
N LYS A 394 25.42 -10.82 21.25
CA LYS A 394 24.88 -12.13 20.87
C LYS A 394 24.07 -12.12 19.57
N LEU A 395 24.25 -11.09 18.75
CA LEU A 395 23.58 -10.99 17.45
C LEU A 395 23.89 -12.25 16.62
N PHE A 396 22.84 -12.96 16.20
CA PHE A 396 22.91 -14.20 15.42
C PHE A 396 23.74 -15.32 16.06
N ALA A 397 23.92 -15.31 17.39
CA ALA A 397 24.68 -16.35 18.08
C ALA A 397 24.00 -17.73 18.01
N GLU A 398 22.65 -17.75 17.98
CA GLU A 398 21.84 -18.97 17.75
C GLU A 398 22.19 -20.15 18.68
N ASP A 399 22.63 -19.84 19.90
CA ASP A 399 23.10 -20.82 20.87
C ASP A 399 22.30 -20.77 22.19
N LYS A 400 22.64 -21.68 23.10
CA LYS A 400 22.03 -21.74 24.44
C LYS A 400 22.20 -20.41 25.19
N ALA A 401 23.33 -19.72 25.04
CA ALA A 401 23.59 -18.47 25.76
C ALA A 401 22.68 -17.33 25.27
N ALA A 402 22.36 -17.29 23.98
CA ALA A 402 21.37 -16.37 23.42
C ALA A 402 19.96 -16.69 23.94
N LEU A 403 19.54 -17.96 23.91
CA LEU A 403 18.24 -18.38 24.43
C LEU A 403 18.07 -18.09 25.94
N ASP A 404 19.11 -18.35 26.73
CA ASP A 404 19.15 -18.03 28.16
C ASP A 404 19.01 -16.52 28.39
N THR A 405 19.64 -15.71 27.52
CA THR A 405 19.51 -14.25 27.54
C THR A 405 18.06 -13.84 27.24
N VAL A 406 17.46 -14.33 26.16
CA VAL A 406 16.06 -14.02 25.82
C VAL A 406 15.11 -14.43 26.96
N THR A 407 15.31 -15.61 27.55
CA THR A 407 14.49 -16.11 28.66
C THR A 407 14.68 -15.31 29.95
N LYS A 408 15.89 -14.81 30.22
CA LYS A 408 16.15 -13.94 31.37
C LYS A 408 15.42 -12.60 31.21
N TYR A 409 15.54 -11.96 30.05
CA TYR A 409 14.99 -10.62 29.82
C TYR A 409 13.47 -10.63 29.58
N SER A 410 12.90 -11.73 29.06
CA SER A 410 11.45 -11.86 28.88
C SER A 410 10.65 -11.76 30.18
N LYS A 411 11.26 -12.05 31.33
CA LYS A 411 10.57 -11.98 32.63
C LYS A 411 10.13 -10.56 32.98
N ASN A 412 10.88 -9.56 32.53
CA ASN A 412 10.69 -8.15 32.92
C ASN A 412 10.50 -7.21 31.73
N ASN A 413 10.69 -7.68 30.49
CA ASN A 413 10.41 -6.91 29.27
C ASN A 413 9.23 -7.55 28.51
N PRO A 414 8.04 -6.93 28.49
CA PRO A 414 6.86 -7.49 27.85
C PRO A 414 7.00 -7.65 26.33
N PHE A 415 7.80 -6.81 25.67
CA PHE A 415 8.03 -6.91 24.23
C PHE A 415 8.95 -8.10 23.88
N ILE A 416 9.99 -8.33 24.67
CA ILE A 416 10.81 -9.55 24.55
C ILE A 416 9.97 -10.78 24.88
N ASN A 417 9.10 -10.71 25.90
CA ASN A 417 8.19 -11.80 26.23
C ASN A 417 7.23 -12.15 25.10
N GLY A 418 6.59 -11.14 24.49
CA GLY A 418 5.68 -11.33 23.36
C GLY A 418 6.33 -11.96 22.13
N ASN A 419 7.65 -11.80 21.97
CA ASN A 419 8.42 -12.38 20.87
C ASN A 419 9.17 -13.67 21.24
N ARG A 420 9.27 -14.02 22.52
CA ARG A 420 10.08 -15.14 23.01
C ARG A 420 9.68 -16.47 22.40
N GLU A 421 8.38 -16.79 22.34
CA GLU A 421 7.90 -18.04 21.75
C GLU A 421 8.30 -18.16 20.28
N ASN A 422 8.24 -17.06 19.52
CA ASN A 422 8.70 -17.08 18.14
C ASN A 422 10.21 -17.32 18.06
N TYR A 423 10.99 -16.65 18.92
CA TYR A 423 12.45 -16.79 18.94
C TYR A 423 12.91 -18.21 19.26
N THR A 424 12.23 -18.93 20.18
CA THR A 424 12.63 -20.32 20.52
C THR A 424 12.60 -21.26 19.31
N ARG A 425 11.73 -20.97 18.32
CA ARG A 425 11.68 -21.66 17.03
C ARG A 425 12.64 -21.04 16.02
N ALA A 426 12.63 -19.71 15.91
CA ALA A 426 13.33 -18.98 14.87
C ALA A 426 14.86 -18.97 15.05
N GLN A 427 15.40 -19.22 16.25
CA GLN A 427 16.84 -19.34 16.47
C GLN A 427 17.48 -20.45 15.61
N TYR A 428 16.72 -21.46 15.21
CA TYR A 428 17.21 -22.53 14.34
C TYR A 428 17.12 -22.15 12.87
N LYS A 429 18.27 -22.02 12.21
CA LYS A 429 18.35 -21.72 10.77
C LYS A 429 17.52 -22.66 9.89
N ALA A 430 17.43 -23.94 10.23
CA ALA A 430 16.60 -24.90 9.48
C ALA A 430 15.11 -24.55 9.51
N VAL A 431 14.59 -24.06 10.64
CA VAL A 431 13.19 -23.60 10.76
C VAL A 431 12.97 -22.36 9.90
N ARG A 432 13.88 -21.38 9.95
CA ARG A 432 13.80 -20.19 9.10
C ARG A 432 13.87 -20.54 7.62
N ASN A 433 14.74 -21.48 7.22
CA ASN A 433 14.79 -21.97 5.85
C ASN A 433 13.46 -22.62 5.41
N ALA A 434 12.79 -23.36 6.29
CA ALA A 434 11.48 -23.95 6.00
C ALA A 434 10.40 -22.86 5.83
N TRP A 435 10.38 -21.85 6.69
CA TRP A 435 9.47 -20.69 6.55
C TRP A 435 9.72 -19.92 5.25
N GLN A 436 10.98 -19.71 4.86
CA GLN A 436 11.30 -19.07 3.59
C GLN A 436 10.77 -19.89 2.40
N LYS A 437 11.02 -21.20 2.38
CA LYS A 437 10.48 -22.10 1.34
C LYS A 437 8.95 -22.07 1.27
N GLN A 438 8.28 -21.93 2.41
CA GLN A 438 6.82 -21.79 2.47
C GLN A 438 6.38 -20.47 1.81
N MET A 439 7.01 -19.34 2.14
CA MET A 439 6.72 -18.05 1.48
C MET A 439 7.01 -18.13 -0.03
N ASP A 440 8.13 -18.73 -0.43
CA ASP A 440 8.49 -18.88 -1.85
C ASP A 440 7.45 -19.72 -2.61
N ALA A 441 6.98 -20.82 -2.01
CA ALA A 441 5.93 -21.65 -2.59
C ALA A 441 4.61 -20.88 -2.76
N ILE A 442 4.20 -20.12 -1.74
CA ILE A 442 3.00 -19.28 -1.81
C ILE A 442 3.13 -18.21 -2.90
N VAL A 443 4.26 -17.50 -2.97
CA VAL A 443 4.50 -16.48 -3.98
C VAL A 443 4.53 -17.10 -5.38
N ASN A 444 5.12 -18.28 -5.56
CA ASN A 444 5.10 -19.01 -6.83
C ASN A 444 3.67 -19.39 -7.25
N GLU A 445 2.84 -19.84 -6.30
CA GLU A 445 1.44 -20.16 -6.56
C GLU A 445 0.67 -18.91 -6.99
N ILE A 446 0.85 -17.78 -6.29
CA ILE A 446 0.27 -16.49 -6.67
C ILE A 446 0.60 -16.13 -8.12
N TYR A 447 1.88 -16.18 -8.50
CA TYR A 447 2.29 -15.85 -9.88
C TYR A 447 1.91 -16.90 -10.93
N THR A 448 1.52 -18.10 -10.49
CA THR A 448 0.94 -19.14 -11.35
C THR A 448 -0.52 -18.86 -11.62
N ILE A 449 -1.30 -18.54 -10.57
CA ILE A 449 -2.75 -18.36 -10.67
C ILE A 449 -3.17 -16.92 -10.99
N ASN A 450 -2.25 -15.94 -11.07
CA ASN A 450 -2.61 -14.55 -11.34
C ASN A 450 -2.84 -14.20 -12.81
N LYS A 451 -2.67 -15.17 -13.73
CA LYS A 451 -2.92 -14.95 -15.15
C LYS A 451 -4.43 -14.89 -15.42
N PRO A 452 -5.00 -13.78 -15.91
CA PRO A 452 -6.41 -13.75 -16.26
C PRO A 452 -6.74 -14.85 -17.27
N LEU A 453 -7.84 -15.56 -17.03
CA LEU A 453 -8.36 -16.56 -17.94
C LEU A 453 -9.35 -15.92 -18.90
N LYS A 454 -9.49 -16.50 -20.09
CA LYS A 454 -10.56 -16.12 -21.02
C LYS A 454 -11.91 -16.46 -20.38
N ARG A 455 -12.81 -15.48 -20.33
CA ARG A 455 -14.15 -15.57 -19.77
C ARG A 455 -15.20 -15.47 -20.87
N LYS A 456 -16.29 -16.23 -20.74
CA LYS A 456 -17.47 -16.06 -21.57
C LYS A 456 -18.43 -15.10 -20.88
N ILE A 457 -18.68 -13.94 -21.48
CA ILE A 457 -19.65 -12.95 -20.98
C ILE A 457 -20.96 -13.09 -21.77
N GLU A 458 -22.07 -13.11 -21.06
CA GLU A 458 -23.42 -13.19 -21.63
C GLU A 458 -24.36 -12.22 -20.92
N LEU A 459 -25.12 -11.45 -21.70
CA LEU A 459 -26.24 -10.65 -21.21
C LEU A 459 -27.51 -11.22 -21.80
N VAL A 460 -28.39 -11.73 -20.95
CA VAL A 460 -29.63 -12.39 -21.36
C VAL A 460 -30.82 -11.63 -20.80
N LEU A 461 -31.76 -11.25 -21.67
CA LEU A 461 -33.00 -10.56 -21.28
C LEU A 461 -33.73 -11.41 -20.23
N ALA A 462 -33.97 -10.81 -19.07
CA ALA A 462 -34.76 -11.40 -18.00
C ALA A 462 -36.24 -11.33 -18.38
N ASN A 463 -36.94 -12.45 -18.22
CA ASN A 463 -38.39 -12.55 -18.39
C ASN A 463 -39.15 -11.66 -17.39
#